data_AF-A0A4Y1Z649-F1
#
_entry.id   AF-A0A4Y1Z649-F1
#
_cell.length_a   1.000
_cell.length_b   1.000
_cell.length_c   1.000
_cell.angle_alpha   90.00
_cell.angle_beta   90.00
_cell.angle_gamma   90.00
#
_symmetry.space_group_name_H-M   'P 1'
#
loop_
_entity.id
_entity.type
_entity.pdbx_description
1 polymer ?
#
loop_
_entity_poly.entity_id
_entity_poly.type
_entity_poly.pdbx_seq_one_letter_code
_entity_poly.pdbx_strand_id
1 'polypeptide(L)' 'MAFESLSDRLQATMKKIRGRGKVSENDVKQMMREIRLALLEADVNFKVVKPLLKRFKSGRLVRKL' A
#
# COMPACT_ATOMS: atom_id res chain seq x y z
N MET A 1 -15.98 -0.62 24.25
CA MET A 1 -16.82 -0.74 23.03
C MET A 1 -15.94 -1.18 21.87
N ALA A 2 -16.46 -1.90 20.88
CA ALA A 2 -15.67 -2.46 19.77
C ALA A 2 -14.94 -1.40 18.90
N PHE A 3 -15.40 -0.15 18.95
CA PHE A 3 -14.80 0.97 18.23
C PHE A 3 -13.50 1.50 18.88
N GLU A 4 -13.42 1.45 20.21
CA GLU A 4 -12.22 1.85 20.97
C GLU A 4 -11.06 0.88 20.71
N SER A 5 -11.33 -0.44 20.74
CA SER A 5 -10.32 -1.46 20.50
C SER A 5 -9.80 -1.47 19.05
N LEU A 6 -10.63 -1.04 18.09
CA LEU A 6 -10.21 -0.82 16.72
C LEU A 6 -9.31 0.41 16.60
N SER A 7 -9.70 1.52 17.24
CA SER A 7 -8.95 2.78 17.23
C SER A 7 -7.54 2.63 17.80
N ASP A 8 -7.40 1.90 18.90
CA ASP A 8 -6.09 1.63 19.53
C ASP A 8 -5.18 0.76 18.63
N ARG A 9 -5.74 -0.26 17.98
CA ARG A 9 -4.99 -1.10 17.02
C ARG A 9 -4.53 -0.31 15.81
N LEU A 10 -5.36 0.61 15.35
CA LEU A 10 -5.08 1.46 14.19
C LEU A 10 -3.97 2.47 14.52
N GLN A 11 -4.00 3.08 15.71
CA GLN A 11 -2.92 3.95 16.20
C GLN A 11 -1.61 3.19 16.39
N ALA A 12 -1.63 1.97 16.93
CA ALA A 12 -0.44 1.14 17.10
C ALA A 12 0.20 0.76 15.74
N THR A 13 -0.63 0.49 14.74
CA THR A 13 -0.18 0.14 13.38
C THR A 13 0.42 1.36 12.67
N MET A 14 -0.22 2.53 12.81
CA MET A 14 0.29 3.79 12.29
C MET A 14 1.64 4.18 12.92
N LYS A 15 1.84 3.92 14.22
CA LYS A 15 3.15 4.11 14.89
C LYS A 15 4.23 3.19 14.32
N LYS A 16 3.92 1.93 14.02
CA LYS A 16 4.87 0.97 13.43
C LYS A 16 5.28 1.35 12.00
N ILE A 17 4.36 1.94 11.23
CA ILE A 17 4.63 2.36 9.84
C ILE A 17 5.43 3.67 9.81
N ARG A 18 5.14 4.63 10.70
CA ARG A 18 5.96 5.84 10.86
C ARG A 18 7.41 5.58 11.27
N GLY A 19 7.73 4.37 11.76
CA GLY A 19 9.07 3.99 12.21
C GLY A 19 9.99 3.41 11.13
N ARG A 20 9.52 3.15 9.90
CA ARG A 20 10.34 2.61 8.80
C ARG A 20 10.49 3.64 7.69
N GLY A 21 11.49 4.52 7.84
CA GLY A 21 11.68 5.71 7.01
C GLY A 21 12.23 5.53 5.60
N LYS A 22 12.28 4.29 5.05
CA LYS A 22 12.66 4.03 3.64
C LYS A 22 12.04 2.74 3.14
N VAL A 23 11.20 2.84 2.12
CA VAL A 23 10.74 1.70 1.31
C VAL A 23 11.74 1.52 0.15
N SER A 24 12.31 0.33 -0.02
CA SER A 24 13.27 0.07 -1.10
C SER A 24 12.57 -0.14 -2.45
N GLU A 25 13.30 0.03 -3.55
CA GLU A 25 12.74 -0.24 -4.89
C GLU A 25 12.31 -1.71 -5.07
N ASN A 26 12.96 -2.64 -4.37
CA ASN A 26 12.60 -4.06 -4.39
C ASN A 26 11.26 -4.30 -3.70
N ASP A 27 11.03 -3.69 -2.55
CA ASP A 27 9.76 -3.81 -1.81
C ASP A 27 8.59 -3.27 -2.65
N VAL A 28 8.79 -2.12 -3.31
CA VAL A 28 7.79 -1.53 -4.21
C VAL A 28 7.51 -2.46 -5.38
N LYS A 29 8.54 -3.04 -6.02
CA LYS A 29 8.36 -3.99 -7.13
C LYS A 29 7.56 -5.21 -6.71
N GLN A 30 7.85 -5.76 -5.54
CA GLN A 30 7.17 -6.94 -5.01
C GLN A 30 5.71 -6.63 -4.70
N MET A 31 5.43 -5.52 -4.00
CA MET A 31 4.06 -5.03 -3.76
C MET A 31 3.28 -4.79 -5.05
N MET A 32 3.88 -4.17 -6.07
CA MET A 32 3.20 -3.93 -7.36
C MET A 32 2.76 -5.23 -8.03
N ARG A 33 3.53 -6.31 -7.85
CA ARG A 33 3.26 -7.61 -8.45
C ARG A 33 2.07 -8.30 -7.75
N GLU A 34 2.05 -8.25 -6.42
CA GLU A 34 0.95 -8.77 -5.60
C GLU A 34 -0.35 -8.00 -5.85
N ILE A 35 -0.31 -6.66 -5.88
CA ILE A 35 -1.47 -5.82 -6.17
C ILE A 35 -2.04 -6.13 -7.56
N ARG A 36 -1.19 -6.38 -8.56
CA ARG A 36 -1.65 -6.72 -9.91
C ARG A 36 -2.39 -8.06 -9.94
N LEU A 37 -1.89 -9.08 -9.21
CA LEU A 37 -2.55 -10.38 -9.13
C LEU A 37 -3.90 -10.28 -8.41
N ALA A 38 -3.92 -9.65 -7.23
CA ALA A 38 -5.14 -9.48 -6.44
C ALA A 38 -6.25 -8.71 -7.20
N LEU A 39 -5.86 -7.72 -8.02
CA LEU A 39 -6.83 -6.96 -8.83
C LEU A 39 -7.37 -7.76 -10.02
N LEU A 40 -6.58 -8.68 -10.58
CA LEU A 40 -7.05 -9.58 -11.64
C LEU A 40 -7.97 -10.67 -11.08
N GLU A 41 -7.66 -11.19 -9.89
CA GLU A 41 -8.52 -12.17 -9.18
C GLU A 41 -9.87 -11.56 -8.75
N ALA A 42 -9.89 -10.26 -8.43
CA ALA A 42 -11.09 -9.53 -8.05
C ALA A 42 -11.94 -9.04 -9.26
N ASP A 43 -11.69 -9.54 -10.48
CA ASP A 43 -12.38 -9.16 -11.71
C ASP A 43 -12.31 -7.66 -12.06
N VAL A 44 -11.22 -6.98 -11.64
CA VAL A 44 -11.03 -5.55 -11.91
C VAL A 44 -10.41 -5.33 -13.29
N ASN A 45 -11.05 -4.50 -14.10
CA ASN A 45 -10.57 -4.19 -15.45
C ASN A 45 -9.16 -3.56 -15.45
N PHE A 46 -8.29 -4.08 -16.32
CA PHE A 46 -6.91 -3.62 -16.50
C PHE A 46 -6.78 -2.11 -16.77
N LYS A 47 -7.80 -1.47 -17.34
CA LYS A 47 -7.87 -0.02 -17.55
C LYS A 47 -7.76 0.79 -16.25
N VAL A 48 -8.20 0.23 -15.11
CA VAL A 48 -8.11 0.85 -13.78
C VAL A 48 -6.78 0.50 -13.09
N VAL A 49 -6.33 -0.75 -13.25
CA VAL A 49 -5.10 -1.27 -12.63
C VAL A 49 -3.85 -0.57 -13.15
N LYS A 50 -3.75 -0.37 -14.48
CA LYS A 50 -2.57 0.21 -15.13
C LYS A 50 -2.23 1.65 -14.64
N PRO A 51 -3.18 2.61 -14.59
CA PRO A 51 -2.91 3.93 -14.05
C PRO A 51 -2.64 3.92 -12.54
N LEU A 52 -3.28 3.02 -11.78
CA LEU A 52 -3.04 2.86 -10.33
C LEU A 52 -1.57 2.49 -10.04
N LEU A 53 -1.05 1.47 -10.74
CA LEU A 53 0.36 1.07 -10.64
C LEU A 53 1.32 2.20 -11.06
N LYS A 54 0.93 2.99 -12.08
CA LYS A 54 1.71 4.15 -12.54
C LYS A 54 1.78 5.24 -11.48
N ARG A 55 0.69 5.50 -10.74
CA ARG A 55 0.65 6.46 -9.63
C ARG A 55 1.54 6.03 -8.47
N PHE A 56 1.61 4.73 -8.17
CA PHE A 56 2.53 4.22 -7.15
C PHE A 56 4.00 4.35 -7.55
N LYS A 57 4.33 4.12 -8.83
CA LYS A 57 5.69 4.29 -9.38
C LYS A 57 6.13 5.76 -9.52
N SER A 58 5.18 6.67 -9.79
CA SER A 58 5.44 8.10 -10.10
C SER A 58 5.82 8.98 -8.89
N GLY A 59 6.07 8.42 -7.71
CA GLY A 59 6.85 9.15 -6.70
C GLY A 59 6.06 10.10 -5.80
N ARG A 60 5.23 9.54 -4.92
CA ARG A 60 4.87 10.23 -3.66
C ARG A 60 4.91 9.36 -2.41
N LEU A 61 5.11 8.05 -2.53
CA LEU A 61 5.19 7.13 -1.38
C LEU A 61 6.63 6.82 -0.95
N VAL A 62 7.60 6.84 -1.86
CA VAL A 62 9.02 6.53 -1.55
C VAL A 62 9.75 7.69 -0.85
N ARG A 63 9.22 8.92 -0.94
CA ARG A 63 9.87 10.15 -0.42
C ARG A 63 9.19 10.75 0.81
N LYS A 64 8.08 10.17 1.30
CA LYS A 64 7.22 10.75 2.37
C LYS A 64 6.96 9.84 3.57
N LEU A 65 7.60 8.67 3.63
CA LEU A 65 7.54 7.74 4.76
C LEU A 65 8.94 7.51 5.29
#